data_AF-A0A068YPD6-F1
#
_entry.id   AF-A0A068YPD6-F1
#
_cell.length_a   1.000
_cell.length_b   1.000
_cell.length_c   1.000
_cell.angle_alpha   90.00
_cell.angle_beta   90.00
_cell.angle_gamma   90.00
#
_symmetry.space_group_name_H-M   'P 1'
#
loop_
_entity.id
_entity.type
_entity.pdbx_description
1 polymer ?
#
loop_
_entity_poly.entity_id
_entity_poly.type
_entity_poly.pdbx_seq_one_letter_code
_entity_poly.pdbx_strand_id
1 'polypeptide(L)'
;MTAYQAKACALGVSDLVRFEGWCDQRKVSHLLANSDLLVLPSHDEVLPLAILEAIAHGVAVVTTAVGEIPSLLTDGVDAVFVTVASPESIAAGMQKVLKTPGLKQTLTRNGRALYAQHFCLSSFFSNIASVHQRCFGMASHMKKTPPSVEDLQERADGDAMVSDGKPAGTELNTRSAPL
;
A
#
# COMPACT_ATOMS: atom_id res chain seq x y z
N MET A 1 -4.53 17.56 23.74
CA MET A 1 -3.93 17.95 22.45
C MET A 1 -2.69 17.11 22.24
N THR A 2 -2.55 16.46 21.08
CA THR A 2 -1.30 15.79 20.72
C THR A 2 -0.19 16.83 20.50
N ALA A 3 1.08 16.43 20.58
CA ALA A 3 2.21 17.32 20.37
C ALA A 3 2.14 18.06 19.00
N TYR A 4 1.61 17.40 17.96
CA TYR A 4 1.45 18.00 16.63
C TYR A 4 0.30 19.00 16.55
N GLN A 5 -0.81 18.80 17.27
CA GLN A 5 -1.89 19.79 17.35
C GLN A 5 -1.40 21.07 18.04
N ALA A 6 -0.63 20.94 19.12
CA ALA A 6 -0.02 22.08 19.79
C ALA A 6 0.97 22.81 18.86
N LYS A 7 1.78 22.08 18.09
CA LYS A 7 2.70 22.65 17.09
C LYS A 7 1.96 23.42 15.99
N ALA A 8 0.84 22.89 15.48
CA ALA A 8 0.02 23.58 14.49
C ALA A 8 -0.60 24.87 15.05
N CYS A 9 -0.97 24.88 16.33
CA CYS A 9 -1.46 26.08 17.02
C CYS A 9 -0.35 27.14 17.18
N ALA A 10 0.84 26.73 17.65
CA ALA A 10 1.98 27.62 17.80
C ALA A 10 2.45 28.22 16.46
N LEU A 11 2.31 27.48 15.35
CA LEU A 11 2.64 27.95 14.00
C LEU A 11 1.51 28.75 13.34
N GLY A 12 0.34 28.90 13.97
CA GLY A 12 -0.80 29.65 13.44
C GLY A 12 -1.48 29.02 12.22
N VAL A 13 -1.34 27.70 12.02
CA VAL A 13 -1.88 26.96 10.85
C VAL A 13 -2.98 25.98 11.22
N SER A 14 -3.55 26.09 12.42
CA SER A 14 -4.54 25.12 12.91
C SER A 14 -5.80 25.05 12.03
N ASP A 15 -6.22 26.18 11.44
CA ASP A 15 -7.39 26.22 10.56
C ASP A 15 -7.16 25.58 9.18
N LEU A 16 -5.89 25.26 8.86
CA LEU A 16 -5.48 24.65 7.59
C LEU A 16 -5.14 23.16 7.73
N VAL A 17 -5.11 22.62 8.95
CA VAL A 17 -4.66 21.25 9.23
C VAL A 17 -5.75 20.47 9.95
N ARG A 18 -6.21 19.39 9.32
CA ARG A 18 -7.13 18.43 9.93
C ARG A 18 -6.40 17.15 10.30
N PHE A 19 -6.45 16.77 11.58
CA PHE A 19 -5.88 15.51 12.08
C PHE A 19 -6.95 14.42 12.08
N GLU A 20 -6.83 13.44 11.20
CA GLU A 20 -7.87 12.41 10.99
C GLU A 20 -7.87 11.27 12.03
N GLY A 21 -6.79 11.12 12.80
CA GLY A 21 -6.58 9.97 13.67
C GLY A 21 -6.38 8.68 12.89
N TRP A 22 -6.80 7.55 13.47
CA TRP A 22 -6.82 6.27 12.77
C TRP A 22 -7.86 6.28 11.65
N CYS A 23 -7.49 5.79 10.48
CA CYS A 23 -8.36 5.69 9.30
C CYS A 23 -8.45 4.23 8.85
N ASP A 24 -9.66 3.73 8.62
CA ASP A 24 -9.86 2.47 7.92
C ASP A 24 -9.65 2.64 6.40
N GLN A 25 -9.63 1.52 5.66
CA GLN A 25 -9.36 1.54 4.22
C GLN A 25 -10.37 2.40 3.43
N ARG A 26 -11.63 2.41 3.84
CA ARG A 26 -12.67 3.22 3.20
C ARG A 26 -12.40 4.70 3.40
N LYS A 27 -12.06 5.11 4.62
CA LYS A 27 -11.70 6.49 4.92
C LYS A 27 -10.43 6.92 4.18
N VAL A 28 -9.40 6.07 4.13
CA VAL A 28 -8.18 6.34 3.35
C VAL A 28 -8.51 6.54 1.86
N SER A 29 -9.28 5.64 1.26
CA SER A 29 -9.70 5.77 -0.15
C SER A 29 -10.48 7.07 -0.39
N HIS A 30 -11.40 7.45 0.51
CA HIS A 30 -12.13 8.70 0.41
C HIS A 30 -11.20 9.93 0.52
N LEU A 31 -10.24 9.92 1.44
CA LEU A 31 -9.27 11.01 1.58
C LEU A 31 -8.41 11.15 0.33
N LEU A 32 -7.88 10.04 -0.21
CA LEU A 32 -7.08 10.04 -1.42
C LEU A 32 -7.88 10.52 -2.64
N ALA A 33 -9.12 10.06 -2.80
CA ALA A 33 -9.98 10.50 -3.90
C ALA A 33 -10.28 12.02 -3.89
N ASN A 34 -10.19 12.66 -2.72
CA ASN A 34 -10.39 14.11 -2.55
C ASN A 34 -9.08 14.88 -2.36
N SER A 35 -7.92 14.26 -2.61
CA SER A 35 -6.61 14.88 -2.44
C SER A 35 -5.95 15.18 -3.79
N ASP A 36 -5.34 16.36 -3.93
CA ASP A 36 -4.52 16.70 -5.09
C ASP A 36 -3.10 16.12 -5.01
N LEU A 37 -2.60 15.94 -3.79
CA LEU A 37 -1.20 15.64 -3.51
C LEU A 37 -1.05 14.81 -2.23
N LEU A 38 -0.27 13.74 -2.29
CA LEU A 38 0.29 13.06 -1.14
C LEU A 38 1.70 13.61 -0.88
N VAL A 39 2.00 13.95 0.38
CA VAL A 39 3.34 14.32 0.82
C VAL A 39 3.83 13.30 1.83
N LEU A 40 4.90 12.56 1.50
CA LEU A 40 5.50 11.53 2.37
C LEU A 40 6.98 11.87 2.65
N PRO A 41 7.27 12.75 3.63
CA PRO A 41 8.63 13.17 3.94
C PRO A 41 9.32 12.21 4.92
N SER A 42 9.26 10.90 4.66
CA SER A 42 9.80 9.86 5.53
C SER A 42 11.33 9.93 5.62
N HIS A 43 11.88 9.42 6.74
CA HIS A 43 13.33 9.29 6.90
C HIS A 43 13.86 7.94 6.42
N ASP A 44 13.01 6.93 6.39
CA ASP A 44 13.30 5.57 5.93
C ASP A 44 12.00 4.88 5.50
N GLU A 45 12.07 3.98 4.52
CA GLU A 45 10.92 3.26 3.95
C GLU A 45 11.36 1.90 3.39
N VAL A 46 10.57 0.85 3.64
CA VAL A 46 10.82 -0.49 3.07
C VAL A 46 9.96 -0.72 1.82
N LEU A 47 8.67 -0.45 1.93
CA LEU A 47 7.74 -0.47 0.82
C LEU A 47 6.68 0.61 1.08
N PRO A 48 6.65 1.70 0.31
CA PRO A 48 5.78 2.83 0.60
C PRO A 48 4.35 2.55 0.13
N LEU A 49 3.60 1.73 0.86
CA LEU A 49 2.21 1.37 0.52
C LEU A 49 1.33 2.61 0.36
N ALA A 50 1.52 3.63 1.19
CA ALA A 50 0.80 4.91 1.08
C ALA A 50 1.02 5.58 -0.28
N ILE A 51 2.24 5.49 -0.84
CA ILE A 51 2.53 5.98 -2.20
C ILE A 51 1.78 5.15 -3.23
N LEU A 52 1.83 3.81 -3.12
CA LEU A 52 1.14 2.91 -4.05
C LEU A 52 -0.38 3.15 -4.05
N GLU A 53 -0.98 3.35 -2.88
CA GLU A 53 -2.38 3.72 -2.74
C GLU A 53 -2.68 5.08 -3.38
N ALA A 54 -1.84 6.09 -3.15
CA ALA A 54 -2.01 7.42 -3.74
C ALA A 54 -1.93 7.39 -5.27
N ILE A 55 -0.91 6.75 -5.85
CA ILE A 55 -0.78 6.68 -7.31
C ILE A 55 -1.89 5.83 -7.94
N ALA A 56 -2.40 4.81 -7.25
CA ALA A 56 -3.58 4.05 -7.69
C ALA A 56 -4.84 4.93 -7.77
N HIS A 57 -5.00 5.87 -6.84
CA HIS A 57 -6.08 6.87 -6.85
C HIS A 57 -5.80 8.06 -7.79
N GLY A 58 -4.65 8.08 -8.47
CA GLY A 58 -4.27 9.17 -9.35
C GLY A 58 -3.93 10.46 -8.62
N VAL A 59 -3.37 10.35 -7.42
CA VAL A 59 -2.87 11.47 -6.61
C VAL A 59 -1.38 11.67 -6.91
N ALA A 60 -0.95 12.93 -7.10
CA ALA A 60 0.47 13.22 -7.31
C ALA A 60 1.26 13.04 -6.00
N VAL A 61 2.54 12.66 -6.10
CA VAL A 61 3.36 12.33 -4.93
C VAL A 61 4.56 13.26 -4.81
N VAL A 62 4.75 13.83 -3.62
CA VAL A 62 5.98 14.50 -3.19
C VAL A 62 6.57 13.67 -2.05
N THR A 63 7.80 13.20 -2.20
CA THR A 63 8.39 12.24 -1.25
C THR A 63 9.88 12.44 -1.10
N THR A 64 10.46 11.95 -0.01
CA THR A 64 11.92 11.82 0.12
C THR A 64 12.43 10.63 -0.69
N ALA A 65 13.67 10.71 -1.17
CA ALA A 65 14.33 9.65 -1.93
C ALA A 65 15.09 8.69 -0.99
N VAL A 66 14.37 7.97 -0.13
CA VAL A 66 14.92 7.06 0.89
C VAL A 66 14.41 5.63 0.71
N GLY A 67 15.16 4.66 1.22
CA GLY A 67 14.77 3.26 1.15
C GLY A 67 14.60 2.76 -0.28
N GLU A 68 13.51 2.04 -0.56
CA GLU A 68 13.16 1.56 -1.90
C GLU A 68 12.48 2.61 -2.80
N ILE A 69 12.19 3.82 -2.31
CA ILE A 69 11.52 4.84 -3.14
C ILE A 69 12.28 5.13 -4.45
N PRO A 70 13.61 5.31 -4.47
CA PRO A 70 14.36 5.59 -5.71
C PRO A 70 14.47 4.39 -6.67
N SER A 71 14.19 3.16 -6.21
CA SER A 71 14.11 1.99 -7.09
C SER A 71 12.74 1.86 -7.75
N LEU A 72 11.70 2.42 -7.13
CA LEU A 72 10.30 2.36 -7.56
C LEU A 72 9.85 3.58 -8.38
N LEU A 73 10.33 4.78 -8.01
CA LEU A 73 9.90 6.06 -8.56
C LEU A 73 11.07 6.83 -9.16
N THR A 74 10.76 7.74 -10.09
CA THR A 74 11.72 8.63 -10.75
C THR A 74 11.32 10.09 -10.58
N ASP A 75 12.23 10.91 -10.03
CA ASP A 75 12.01 12.34 -9.82
C ASP A 75 11.66 13.07 -11.12
N GLY A 76 10.60 13.87 -11.07
CA GLY A 76 10.05 14.63 -12.19
C GLY A 76 9.25 13.82 -13.20
N VAL A 77 9.21 12.49 -13.07
CA VAL A 77 8.49 11.59 -13.99
C VAL A 77 7.18 11.13 -13.37
N ASP A 78 7.23 10.46 -12.22
CA ASP A 78 6.06 9.92 -11.52
C ASP A 78 5.93 10.44 -10.08
N ALA A 79 6.98 11.05 -9.54
CA ALA A 79 6.98 11.76 -8.25
C ALA A 79 7.85 13.02 -8.31
N VAL A 80 7.79 13.85 -7.25
CA VAL A 80 8.78 14.90 -6.99
C VAL A 80 9.56 14.55 -5.73
N PHE A 81 10.88 14.50 -5.84
CA PHE A 81 11.76 14.19 -4.72
C PHE A 81 12.14 15.44 -3.95
N VAL A 82 12.16 15.32 -2.62
CA VAL A 82 12.53 16.39 -1.68
C VAL A 82 13.60 15.91 -0.68
N THR A 83 14.27 16.86 -0.06
CA THR A 83 15.33 16.59 0.91
C THR A 83 14.75 16.17 2.26
N VAL A 84 15.28 15.09 2.83
CA VAL A 84 14.95 14.62 4.18
C VAL A 84 15.16 15.73 5.20
N ALA A 85 14.23 15.88 6.14
CA ALA A 85 14.29 16.88 7.22
C ALA A 85 14.39 18.35 6.76
N SER A 86 13.97 18.69 5.54
CA SER A 86 13.92 20.08 5.06
C SER A 86 12.48 20.54 4.76
N PRO A 87 11.85 21.30 5.67
CA PRO A 87 10.56 21.93 5.42
C PRO A 87 10.54 22.83 4.18
N GLU A 88 11.66 23.49 3.87
CA GLU A 88 11.82 24.36 2.71
C GLU A 88 11.76 23.56 1.41
N SER A 89 12.46 22.43 1.36
CA SER A 89 12.44 21.52 0.21
C SER A 89 11.05 20.92 0.00
N ILE A 90 10.38 20.50 1.09
CA ILE A 90 9.01 19.99 1.06
C ILE A 90 8.05 21.05 0.49
N ALA A 91 8.09 22.27 1.01
CA ALA A 91 7.25 23.36 0.55
C ALA A 91 7.52 23.70 -0.92
N ALA A 92 8.79 23.73 -1.36
CA ALA A 92 9.16 23.95 -2.75
C ALA A 92 8.64 22.82 -3.67
N GLY A 93 8.73 21.56 -3.24
CA GLY A 93 8.20 20.40 -3.96
C GLY A 93 6.69 20.48 -4.13
N MET A 94 5.95 20.79 -3.06
CA MET A 94 4.50 21.00 -3.11
C MET A 94 4.14 22.14 -4.09
N GLN A 95 4.84 23.28 -4.00
CA GLN A 95 4.60 24.41 -4.88
C GLN A 95 4.91 24.09 -6.35
N LYS A 96 5.97 23.34 -6.63
CA LYS A 96 6.32 22.88 -7.98
C LYS A 96 5.15 22.10 -8.59
N VAL A 97 4.62 21.12 -7.87
CA VAL A 97 3.49 20.31 -8.36
C VAL A 97 2.23 21.14 -8.58
N LEU A 98 1.90 22.03 -7.64
CA LEU A 98 0.64 22.79 -7.66
C LEU A 98 0.66 23.99 -8.62
N LYS A 99 1.83 24.58 -8.87
CA LYS A 99 1.96 25.82 -9.67
C LYS A 99 2.49 25.60 -11.08
N THR A 100 3.19 24.48 -11.37
CA THR A 100 3.67 24.21 -12.72
C THR A 100 2.53 23.65 -13.59
N PRO A 101 2.12 24.34 -14.66
CA PRO A 101 1.03 23.87 -15.53
C PRO A 101 1.33 22.48 -16.11
N GLY A 102 0.36 21.56 -16.01
CA GLY A 102 0.46 20.21 -16.59
C GLY A 102 1.32 19.21 -15.81
N LEU A 103 2.08 19.65 -14.79
CA LEU A 103 2.97 18.76 -14.05
C LEU A 103 2.18 17.74 -13.23
N LYS A 104 1.18 18.18 -12.44
CA LYS A 104 0.30 17.28 -11.67
C LYS A 104 -0.33 16.21 -12.57
N GLN A 105 -0.86 16.59 -13.74
CA GLN A 105 -1.47 15.64 -14.69
C GLN A 105 -0.45 14.64 -15.25
N THR A 106 0.79 15.07 -15.46
CA THR A 106 1.86 14.19 -15.92
C THR A 106 2.27 13.19 -14.85
N LEU A 107 2.53 13.65 -13.62
CA LEU A 107 2.90 12.80 -12.49
C LEU A 107 1.80 11.76 -12.21
N THR A 108 0.54 12.19 -12.13
CA THR A 108 -0.60 11.30 -11.85
C THR A 108 -0.83 10.26 -12.95
N ARG A 109 -0.69 10.64 -14.23
CA ARG A 109 -0.77 9.69 -15.35
C ARG A 109 0.33 8.64 -15.26
N ASN A 110 1.57 9.07 -15.03
CA ASN A 110 2.72 8.18 -14.99
C ASN A 110 2.66 7.27 -13.76
N GLY A 111 2.31 7.79 -12.58
CA GLY A 111 2.10 7.01 -11.37
C GLY A 111 0.99 5.96 -11.52
N ARG A 112 -0.15 6.30 -12.16
CA ARG A 112 -1.20 5.30 -12.46
C ARG A 112 -0.71 4.21 -13.40
N ALA A 113 0.08 4.57 -14.42
CA ALA A 113 0.64 3.59 -15.36
C ALA A 113 1.60 2.63 -14.63
N LEU A 114 2.49 3.16 -13.79
CA LEU A 114 3.38 2.38 -12.94
C LEU A 114 2.59 1.40 -12.06
N TYR A 115 1.55 1.88 -11.38
CA TYR A 115 0.69 1.04 -10.53
C TYR A 115 0.03 -0.09 -11.33
N ALA A 116 -0.63 0.25 -12.45
CA ALA A 116 -1.31 -0.72 -13.29
C ALA A 116 -0.36 -1.80 -13.84
N GLN A 117 0.87 -1.42 -14.18
CA GLN A 117 1.85 -2.33 -14.75
C GLN A 117 2.42 -3.28 -13.70
N HIS A 118 2.78 -2.78 -12.51
CA HIS A 118 3.61 -3.53 -11.56
C HIS A 118 2.90 -3.94 -10.27
N PHE A 119 1.94 -3.15 -9.79
CA PHE A 119 1.41 -3.25 -8.42
C PHE A 119 -0.08 -3.61 -8.36
N CYS A 120 -0.78 -3.66 -9.50
CA CYS A 120 -2.16 -4.10 -9.51
C CYS A 120 -2.26 -5.60 -9.22
N LEU A 121 -3.41 -6.01 -8.66
CA LEU A 121 -3.64 -7.39 -8.23
C LEU A 121 -3.50 -8.40 -9.39
N SER A 122 -3.90 -8.01 -10.59
CA SER A 122 -3.74 -8.84 -11.80
C SER A 122 -2.28 -9.08 -12.15
N SER A 123 -1.43 -8.06 -12.05
CA SER A 123 0.02 -8.19 -12.27
C SER A 123 0.65 -9.09 -11.20
N PHE A 124 0.26 -8.90 -9.93
CA PHE A 124 0.72 -9.75 -8.83
C PHE A 124 0.40 -11.24 -9.08
N PHE A 125 -0.86 -11.57 -9.39
CA PHE A 125 -1.26 -12.95 -9.65
C PHE A 125 -0.54 -13.55 -10.87
N SER A 126 -0.41 -12.77 -11.95
CA SER A 126 0.30 -13.20 -13.16
C SER A 126 1.76 -13.53 -12.86
N ASN A 127 2.43 -12.69 -12.06
CA ASN A 127 3.83 -12.90 -11.67
C ASN A 127 4.00 -14.15 -10.81
N ILE A 128 3.18 -14.33 -9.78
CA ILE A 128 3.24 -15.52 -8.91
C ILE A 128 2.93 -16.79 -9.70
N ALA A 129 1.90 -16.79 -10.54
CA ALA A 129 1.55 -17.94 -11.38
C ALA A 129 2.71 -18.34 -12.30
N SER A 130 3.42 -17.35 -12.87
CA SER A 130 4.58 -17.60 -13.74
C SER A 130 5.74 -18.27 -13.00
N VAL A 131 5.98 -17.91 -11.74
CA VAL A 131 7.01 -18.53 -10.89
C VAL A 131 6.59 -19.97 -10.57
N HIS A 132 5.33 -20.19 -10.20
CA HIS A 132 4.83 -21.54 -9.93
C HIS A 132 4.90 -22.46 -11.15
N GLN A 133 4.54 -21.97 -12.34
CA GLN A 133 4.70 -22.69 -13.60
C GLN A 133 6.16 -23.09 -13.85
N ARG A 134 7.09 -22.16 -13.66
CA ARG A 134 8.52 -22.35 -13.96
C ARG A 134 9.20 -23.29 -12.97
N CYS A 135 8.90 -23.17 -11.69
CA CYS A 135 9.61 -23.90 -10.63
C CYS A 135 8.95 -25.24 -10.27
N PHE A 136 7.61 -25.34 -10.42
CA PHE A 136 6.85 -26.51 -9.96
C PHE A 136 6.06 -27.21 -11.08
N GLY A 137 6.18 -26.77 -12.34
CA GLY A 137 5.57 -27.46 -13.49
C GLY A 137 4.04 -27.45 -13.51
N MET A 138 3.39 -26.63 -12.68
CA MET A 138 1.93 -26.52 -12.66
C MET A 138 1.46 -25.80 -13.91
N ALA A 139 0.81 -26.50 -14.85
CA ALA A 139 0.19 -25.88 -16.03
C ALA A 139 -0.99 -24.99 -15.62
N SER A 140 -0.73 -23.74 -15.23
CA SER A 140 -1.83 -22.81 -14.91
C SER A 140 -2.58 -22.44 -16.20
N HIS A 141 -3.80 -22.94 -16.34
CA HIS A 141 -4.78 -22.37 -17.26
C HIS A 141 -5.38 -21.16 -16.53
N MET A 142 -4.99 -19.94 -16.90
CA MET A 142 -5.72 -18.75 -16.47
C MET A 142 -7.15 -18.86 -17.01
N LYS A 143 -8.12 -19.14 -16.13
CA LYS A 143 -9.51 -18.77 -16.43
C LYS A 143 -9.53 -17.25 -16.54
N LYS A 144 -10.01 -16.73 -17.68
CA LYS A 144 -10.06 -15.28 -17.96
C LYS A 144 -10.95 -14.48 -16.99
N THR A 145 -11.67 -15.17 -16.12
CA THR A 145 -12.55 -14.59 -15.10
C THR A 145 -12.16 -15.12 -13.73
N PRO A 146 -11.92 -14.25 -12.73
CA PRO A 146 -11.83 -14.69 -11.35
C PRO A 146 -13.14 -15.39 -10.94
N PRO A 147 -13.09 -16.41 -10.08
CA PRO A 147 -14.29 -17.06 -9.54
C PRO A 147 -15.20 -16.01 -8.90
N SER A 148 -16.52 -16.16 -9.06
CA SER A 148 -17.48 -15.27 -8.40
C SER A 148 -17.38 -15.42 -6.87
N VAL A 149 -17.93 -14.46 -6.13
CA VAL A 149 -17.98 -14.55 -4.66
C VAL A 149 -18.73 -15.81 -4.21
N GLU A 150 -19.71 -16.23 -5.00
CA GLU A 150 -20.47 -17.48 -4.80
C GLU A 150 -19.59 -18.73 -4.99
N ASP A 151 -18.73 -18.75 -6.01
CA ASP A 151 -17.79 -19.86 -6.27
C ASP A 151 -16.79 -20.11 -5.12
N LEU A 152 -16.52 -19.07 -4.31
CA LEU A 152 -15.61 -19.14 -3.17
C LEU A 152 -16.32 -19.58 -1.88
N GLN A 153 -17.62 -19.28 -1.74
CA GLN A 153 -18.43 -19.72 -0.59
C GLN A 153 -18.76 -21.21 -0.66
N GLU A 154 -19.05 -21.76 -1.84
CA GLU A 154 -19.31 -23.20 -1.99
C GLU A 154 -18.10 -24.08 -1.61
N ARG A 155 -16.87 -23.57 -1.76
CA ARG A 155 -15.65 -24.29 -1.36
C ARG A 155 -15.42 -24.28 0.15
N ALA A 156 -15.82 -23.22 0.84
CA ALA A 156 -15.71 -23.14 2.30
C ALA A 156 -16.69 -24.09 2.99
N ASP A 157 -17.88 -24.30 2.40
CA ASP A 157 -18.89 -25.21 2.93
C ASP A 157 -18.58 -26.69 2.63
N GLY A 158 -17.84 -26.97 1.55
CA GLY A 158 -17.43 -28.33 1.17
C GLY A 158 -16.34 -28.95 2.08
N ASP A 159 -15.45 -28.13 2.64
CA ASP A 159 -14.38 -28.58 3.57
C ASP A 159 -14.88 -28.77 5.01
N ALA A 160 -16.11 -28.32 5.33
CA ALA A 160 -16.70 -28.44 6.66
C ALA A 160 -17.34 -29.82 6.95
N MET A 161 -17.33 -30.76 6.00
CA MET A 161 -17.93 -32.10 6.13
C MET A 161 -16.89 -33.22 6.29
N VAL A 162 -16.03 -33.11 7.31
CA VAL A 162 -15.36 -34.29 7.92
C VAL A 162 -15.32 -34.14 9.45
N SER A 163 -16.43 -34.46 10.11
CA SER A 163 -16.46 -35.00 11.48
C SER A 163 -17.46 -36.16 11.43
N ASP A 164 -17.18 -37.38 11.89
CA ASP A 164 -16.84 -37.74 13.26
C ASP A 164 -16.13 -39.10 13.31
N GLY A 165 -15.15 -39.22 14.20
CA GLY A 165 -14.49 -40.50 14.49
C GLY A 165 -13.55 -40.37 15.69
N LYS A 166 -14.11 -40.33 16.89
CA LYS A 166 -13.36 -40.43 18.15
C LYS A 166 -12.57 -41.75 18.20
N PRO A 167 -11.36 -41.75 18.78
CA PRO A 167 -11.11 -42.79 19.78
C PRO A 167 -10.62 -42.20 21.11
N ALA A 168 -11.00 -42.94 22.15
CA ALA A 168 -10.69 -42.69 23.53
C ALA A 168 -9.25 -43.07 23.88
N GLY A 169 -8.71 -42.38 24.88
CA GLY A 169 -7.72 -42.88 25.83
C GLY A 169 -6.29 -43.02 25.33
N THR A 170 -5.39 -42.15 25.82
CA THR A 170 -4.09 -42.58 26.35
C THR A 170 -3.61 -41.53 27.35
N GLU A 171 -3.10 -42.04 28.46
CA GLU A 171 -2.80 -41.38 29.72
C GLU A 171 -1.65 -40.35 29.64
N LEU A 172 -1.73 -39.37 30.55
CA LEU A 172 -0.64 -38.48 30.93
C LEU A 172 0.57 -39.30 31.39
N ASN A 173 1.69 -39.21 30.66
CA ASN A 173 2.97 -39.68 31.16
C ASN A 173 3.87 -38.48 31.48
N THR A 174 3.80 -38.05 32.73
CA THR A 174 4.84 -37.26 33.39
C THR A 174 6.06 -38.15 33.60
N ARG A 175 7.08 -38.03 32.74
CA ARG A 175 8.44 -38.46 33.07
C ARG A 175 9.43 -37.34 32.81
N SER A 176 9.78 -36.71 33.91
CA SER A 176 11.06 -36.05 34.14
C SER A 176 12.21 -36.99 33.76
N ALA A 177 13.22 -36.48 33.08
CA ALA A 177 14.57 -36.99 33.18
C ALA A 177 15.58 -35.83 33.06
N PRO A 178 16.72 -35.91 33.76
CA PRO A 178 17.47 -34.74 34.23
C PRO A 178 18.87 -34.58 33.59
N LEU A 179 19.44 -33.40 33.90
CA LEU A 179 20.81 -32.89 33.70
C LEU A 179 21.16 -32.41 32.27
#